data_AF-A0A2N3ESH6-F1
#
_entry.id   AF-A0A2N3ESH6-F1
#
_cell.length_a   1.000
_cell.length_b   1.000
_cell.length_c   1.000
_cell.angle_alpha   90.00
_cell.angle_beta   90.00
_cell.angle_gamma   90.00
#
_symmetry.space_group_name_H-M   'P 1'
#
loop_
_entity.id
_entity.type
_entity.pdbx_description
1 polymer ?
#
loop_
_entity_poly.entity_id
_entity_poly.type
_entity_poly.pdbx_seq_one_letter_code
_entity_poly.pdbx_strand_id
1 'polypeptide(L)'
;MKHEPNIDSLLRNMEIADAFRSWLLAYGDILVDAADFLGGPLWARRASAVVACARDAGDLHAYRRDITRLARHLRLEIADGLSRPEGARHAVLRFEDPRVDRAMFCANAITRGARALEALWLAGLTGCSEEGQS
;
A
#
# COMPACT_ATOMS: atom_id res chain seq x y z
N MET A 1 21.37 -21.15 11.36
CA MET A 1 21.21 -19.97 12.23
C MET A 1 19.73 -19.70 12.36
N LYS A 2 19.14 -19.88 13.56
CA LYS A 2 17.77 -19.44 13.82
C LYS A 2 17.85 -17.91 13.93
N HIS A 3 17.30 -17.19 12.96
CA HIS A 3 17.16 -15.74 13.08
C HIS A 3 16.05 -15.51 14.09
N GLU A 4 16.40 -15.36 15.36
CA GLU A 4 15.44 -14.80 16.33
C GLU A 4 15.08 -13.41 15.82
N PRO A 5 13.79 -13.13 15.57
CA PRO A 5 13.39 -11.81 15.11
C PRO A 5 13.75 -10.81 16.22
N ASN A 6 14.55 -9.81 15.86
CA ASN A 6 14.94 -8.75 16.78
C ASN A 6 13.67 -8.01 17.24
N ILE A 7 13.38 -8.09 18.55
CA ILE A 7 12.18 -7.52 19.17
C ILE A 7 12.04 -6.03 18.85
N ASP A 8 13.15 -5.28 18.82
CA ASP A 8 13.15 -3.85 18.50
C ASP A 8 12.68 -3.60 17.05
N SER A 9 13.09 -4.48 16.13
CA SER A 9 12.63 -4.44 14.73
C SER A 9 11.15 -4.76 14.62
N LEU A 10 10.62 -5.67 15.44
CA LEU A 10 9.19 -6.00 15.46
C LEU A 10 8.35 -4.83 15.99
N LEU A 11 8.76 -4.23 17.12
CA LEU A 11 8.12 -3.05 17.69
C LEU A 11 8.09 -1.89 16.69
N ARG A 12 9.23 -1.61 16.04
CA ARG A 12 9.30 -0.59 15.00
C ARG A 12 8.37 -0.88 13.82
N ASN A 13 8.26 -2.13 13.38
CA ASN A 13 7.34 -2.49 12.30
C ASN A 13 5.87 -2.38 12.74
N MET A 14 5.54 -2.68 13.99
CA MET A 14 4.19 -2.46 14.55
C MET A 14 3.85 -0.96 14.53
N GLU A 15 4.74 -0.10 15.01
CA GLU A 15 4.55 1.36 14.96
C GLU A 15 4.37 1.88 13.53
N ILE A 16 5.16 1.38 12.57
CA ILE A 16 5.02 1.77 11.16
C ILE A 16 3.69 1.28 10.58
N ALA A 17 3.25 0.06 10.92
CA ALA A 17 1.98 -0.48 10.46
C ALA A 17 0.79 0.30 11.03
N ASP A 18 0.85 0.69 12.31
CA ASP A 18 -0.17 1.53 12.94
C ASP A 18 -0.21 2.94 12.34
N ALA A 19 0.97 3.57 12.18
CA ALA A 19 1.09 4.86 11.50
C ALA A 19 0.57 4.79 10.06
N PHE A 20 0.79 3.66 9.37
CA PHE A 20 0.27 3.45 8.03
C PHE A 20 -1.26 3.32 8.01
N ARG A 21 -1.86 2.59 8.96
CA ARG A 21 -3.33 2.55 9.10
C ARG A 21 -3.89 3.94 9.37
N SER A 22 -3.32 4.67 10.33
CA SER A 22 -3.69 6.06 10.64
C SER A 22 -3.58 6.97 9.41
N TRP A 23 -2.53 6.79 8.62
CA TRP A 23 -2.36 7.51 7.35
C TRP A 23 -3.46 7.16 6.33
N LEU A 24 -3.83 5.89 6.18
CA LEU A 24 -4.94 5.48 5.30
C LEU A 24 -6.28 6.08 5.72
N LEU A 25 -6.51 6.24 7.03
CA LEU A 25 -7.73 6.90 7.54
C LEU A 25 -7.74 8.39 7.20
N ALA A 26 -6.61 9.08 7.35
CA ALA A 26 -6.51 10.52 7.13
C ALA A 26 -6.39 10.93 5.64
N TYR A 27 -5.70 10.12 4.83
CA TYR A 27 -5.32 10.47 3.46
C TYR A 27 -5.81 9.46 2.42
N GLY A 28 -6.69 8.52 2.80
CA GLY A 28 -7.20 7.48 1.92
C GLY A 28 -7.88 8.01 0.66
N ASP A 29 -8.59 9.13 0.75
CA ASP A 29 -9.27 9.72 -0.41
C ASP A 29 -8.23 10.30 -1.42
N ILE A 30 -7.13 10.88 -0.93
CA ILE A 30 -6.00 11.33 -1.77
C ILE A 30 -5.35 10.14 -2.50
N LEU A 31 -5.23 9.00 -1.83
CA LEU A 31 -4.73 7.77 -2.44
C LEU A 31 -5.64 7.29 -3.58
N VAL A 32 -6.97 7.33 -3.37
CA VAL A 32 -7.95 6.93 -4.39
C VAL A 32 -7.88 7.86 -5.60
N ASP A 33 -7.83 9.17 -5.38
CA ASP A 33 -7.71 10.17 -6.44
C ASP A 33 -6.41 10.01 -7.24
N ALA A 34 -5.28 9.80 -6.55
CA ALA A 34 -4.00 9.57 -7.20
C ALA A 34 -3.98 8.27 -8.02
N ALA A 35 -4.61 7.21 -7.52
CA ALA A 35 -4.74 5.95 -8.22
C ALA A 35 -5.64 6.07 -9.46
N ASP A 36 -6.75 6.81 -9.38
CA ASP A 36 -7.61 7.08 -10.54
C ASP A 36 -6.89 7.93 -11.60
N PHE A 37 -6.20 8.97 -11.15
CA PHE A 37 -5.47 9.86 -12.04
C PHE A 37 -4.44 9.12 -12.89
N LEU A 38 -3.63 8.26 -12.26
CA LEU A 38 -2.57 7.53 -12.95
C LEU A 38 -3.08 6.28 -13.69
N GLY A 39 -3.98 5.51 -13.07
CA GLY A 39 -4.37 4.18 -13.54
C GLY A 39 -5.83 4.03 -13.94
N GLY A 40 -6.67 4.99 -13.55
CA GLY A 40 -8.11 4.98 -13.82
C GLY A 40 -8.95 4.19 -12.83
N PRO A 41 -10.23 3.96 -13.17
CA PRO A 41 -11.23 3.50 -12.22
C PRO A 41 -10.91 2.15 -11.59
N LEU A 42 -10.20 1.27 -12.30
CA LEU A 42 -9.76 -0.02 -11.75
C LEU A 42 -8.78 0.17 -10.58
N TRP A 43 -7.84 1.12 -10.71
CA TRP A 43 -6.87 1.44 -9.70
C TRP A 43 -7.49 2.21 -8.54
N ALA A 44 -8.42 3.11 -8.83
CA ALA A 44 -9.25 3.78 -7.83
C ALA A 44 -10.02 2.78 -6.94
N ARG A 45 -10.62 1.75 -7.55
CA ARG A 45 -11.34 0.68 -6.83
C ARG A 45 -10.41 -0.14 -5.93
N ARG A 46 -9.20 -0.48 -6.41
CA ARG A 46 -8.19 -1.18 -5.58
C ARG A 46 -7.77 -0.34 -4.38
N ALA A 47 -7.47 0.94 -4.59
CA ALA A 47 -7.16 1.87 -3.51
C ALA A 47 -8.32 1.98 -2.51
N SER A 48 -9.56 2.09 -3.02
CA SER A 48 -10.76 2.17 -2.19
C SER A 48 -10.94 0.94 -1.31
N ALA A 49 -10.68 -0.26 -1.84
CA ALA A 49 -10.77 -1.50 -1.06
C ALA A 49 -9.75 -1.55 0.09
N VAL A 50 -8.51 -1.10 -0.15
CA VAL A 50 -7.47 -0.98 0.89
C VAL A 50 -7.89 0.02 1.97
N VAL A 51 -8.41 1.18 1.58
CA VAL A 51 -8.87 2.23 2.51
C VAL A 51 -10.08 1.75 3.32
N ALA A 52 -11.04 1.08 2.69
CA ALA A 52 -12.19 0.48 3.38
C ALA A 52 -11.73 -0.55 4.41
N CYS A 53 -10.81 -1.44 4.03
CA CYS A 53 -10.21 -2.40 4.96
C CYS A 53 -9.53 -1.70 6.15
N ALA A 54 -8.86 -0.57 5.93
CA ALA A 54 -8.27 0.20 7.02
C ALA A 54 -9.33 0.77 7.98
N ARG A 55 -10.42 1.33 7.42
CA ARG A 55 -11.55 1.93 8.14
C ARG A 55 -12.33 0.91 8.97
N ASP A 56 -12.50 -0.29 8.43
CA ASP A 56 -13.23 -1.38 9.08
C ASP A 56 -12.37 -2.16 10.10
N ALA A 57 -11.19 -1.65 10.45
CA ALA A 57 -10.19 -2.33 11.29
C ALA A 57 -9.79 -3.73 10.77
N GLY A 58 -9.97 -4.00 9.47
CA GLY A 58 -9.70 -5.29 8.85
C GLY A 58 -8.22 -5.58 8.64
N ASP A 59 -7.92 -6.81 8.23
CA ASP A 59 -6.55 -7.25 7.95
C ASP A 59 -6.03 -6.70 6.61
N LEU A 60 -5.14 -5.70 6.69
CA LEU A 60 -4.48 -5.12 5.53
C LEU A 60 -3.55 -6.10 4.81
N HIS A 61 -3.10 -7.17 5.46
CA HIS A 61 -2.26 -8.19 4.82
C HIS A 61 -3.02 -9.00 3.77
N ALA A 62 -4.34 -9.14 3.91
CA ALA A 62 -5.21 -9.71 2.88
C ALA A 62 -5.09 -8.95 1.54
N TYR A 63 -4.80 -7.65 1.60
CA TYR A 63 -4.63 -6.78 0.43
C TYR A 63 -3.15 -6.55 0.03
N ARG A 64 -2.19 -7.30 0.59
CA ARG A 64 -0.74 -7.08 0.35
C ARG A 64 -0.36 -6.97 -1.13
N ARG A 65 -0.97 -7.78 -1.99
CA ARG A 65 -0.69 -7.77 -3.44
C ARG A 65 -1.14 -6.47 -4.08
N ASP A 66 -2.30 -5.96 -3.68
CA ASP A 66 -2.84 -4.70 -4.18
C ASP A 66 -2.07 -3.51 -3.62
N ILE A 67 -1.69 -3.52 -2.34
CA ILE A 67 -0.82 -2.50 -1.72
C ILE A 67 0.52 -2.41 -2.47
N THR A 68 1.19 -3.54 -2.74
CA THR A 68 2.46 -3.53 -3.49
C THR A 68 2.28 -3.07 -4.94
N ARG A 69 1.20 -3.46 -5.61
CA ARG A 69 0.88 -2.99 -6.96
C ARG A 69 0.61 -1.49 -6.98
N LEU A 70 -0.13 -0.97 -6.00
CA LEU A 70 -0.41 0.47 -5.85
C LEU A 70 0.88 1.25 -5.67
N ALA A 71 1.80 0.80 -4.81
CA ALA A 71 3.09 1.46 -4.62
C ALA A 71 3.88 1.59 -5.94
N ARG A 72 4.00 0.50 -6.70
CA ARG A 72 4.71 0.50 -7.99
C ARG A 72 4.06 1.42 -9.01
N HIS A 73 2.73 1.35 -9.10
CA HIS A 73 1.95 2.17 -10.02
C HIS A 73 2.09 3.66 -9.72
N LEU A 74 1.97 4.05 -8.44
CA LEU A 74 2.09 5.43 -7.98
C LEU A 74 3.51 6.01 -8.15
N ARG A 75 4.54 5.16 -8.21
CA ARG A 75 5.93 5.57 -8.53
C ARG A 75 6.19 5.70 -10.03
N LEU A 76 5.18 5.43 -10.87
CA LEU A 76 5.34 5.33 -12.31
C LEU A 76 6.33 4.21 -12.71
N GLU A 77 6.61 3.26 -11.80
CA GLU A 77 7.44 2.07 -12.04
C GLU A 77 6.60 0.99 -12.76
N ILE A 78 6.12 1.30 -13.96
CA ILE A 78 5.51 0.29 -14.83
C ILE A 78 6.65 -0.42 -15.56
N ALA A 79 7.11 -1.53 -14.98
CA ALA A 79 7.75 -2.58 -15.75
C ALA A 79 6.67 -3.19 -16.64
N ASP A 80 6.88 -3.16 -17.96
CA ASP A 80 6.04 -3.73 -19.00
C ASP A 80 4.66 -3.06 -19.19
N GLY A 81 4.62 -2.03 -20.05
CA GLY A 81 3.37 -1.76 -20.76
C GLY A 81 3.13 -0.33 -21.23
N LEU A 82 4.00 0.21 -22.08
CA LEU A 82 3.57 1.25 -23.04
C LEU A 82 2.40 0.74 -23.93
N SER A 83 2.21 -0.58 -24.01
CA SER A 83 1.10 -1.24 -24.74
C SER A 83 -0.21 -1.36 -23.95
N ARG A 84 -0.25 -1.00 -22.66
CA ARG A 84 -1.49 -0.95 -21.87
C ARG A 84 -2.00 0.49 -21.77
N PRO A 85 -3.32 0.72 -21.67
CA PRO A 85 -3.89 2.07 -21.51
C PRO A 85 -3.37 2.82 -20.28
N GLU A 86 -2.81 2.10 -19.31
CA GLU A 86 -2.13 2.62 -18.12
C GLU A 86 -0.81 3.34 -18.48
N GLY A 87 0.00 2.78 -19.39
CA GLY A 87 1.27 3.39 -19.82
C GLY A 87 1.09 4.64 -20.69
N ALA A 88 0.01 4.73 -21.46
CA ALA A 88 -0.33 5.92 -22.25
C ALA A 88 -0.66 7.13 -21.37
N ARG A 89 -1.28 6.92 -20.20
CA ARG A 89 -1.54 8.01 -19.24
C ARG A 89 -0.27 8.50 -18.57
N HIS A 90 0.66 7.58 -18.29
CA HIS A 90 1.96 7.93 -17.71
C HIS A 90 2.82 8.75 -18.69
N ALA A 91 2.78 8.45 -19.99
CA ALA A 91 3.56 9.14 -21.02
C ALA A 91 3.19 10.63 -21.22
N VAL A 92 2.02 11.06 -20.74
CA VAL A 92 1.51 12.43 -20.90
C VAL A 92 1.86 13.34 -19.70
N LEU A 93 2.37 12.77 -18.60
CA LEU A 93 2.63 13.52 -17.37
C LEU A 93 3.93 14.31 -17.48
N ARG A 94 3.84 15.64 -17.25
CA ARG A 94 5.03 16.44 -16.97
C ARG A 94 5.46 16.22 -15.52
N PHE A 95 6.76 16.15 -15.31
CA PHE A 95 7.37 15.99 -13.98
C PHE A 95 6.95 17.10 -12.98
N GLU A 96 6.54 18.27 -13.46
CA GLU A 96 6.13 19.43 -12.65
C GLU A 96 4.61 19.46 -12.35
N ASP A 97 3.85 18.42 -12.69
CA ASP A 97 2.42 18.36 -12.35
C ASP A 97 2.24 18.09 -10.85
N PRO A 98 1.54 18.96 -10.08
CA PRO A 98 1.31 18.76 -8.64
C PRO A 98 0.61 17.44 -8.29
N ARG A 99 -0.05 16.79 -9.26
CA ARG A 99 -0.66 15.47 -9.09
C ARG A 99 0.38 14.35 -9.04
N VAL A 100 1.53 14.54 -9.67
CA VAL A 100 2.69 13.63 -9.56
C VAL A 100 3.27 13.69 -8.14
N ASP A 101 3.37 14.88 -7.54
CA ASP A 101 3.81 15.01 -6.15
C ASP A 101 2.87 14.28 -5.18
N ARG A 102 1.56 14.38 -5.39
CA ARG A 102 0.55 13.64 -4.61
C ARG A 102 0.69 12.13 -4.79
N ALA A 103 0.92 11.66 -6.02
CA ALA A 103 1.15 10.25 -6.28
C ALA A 103 2.43 9.74 -5.58
N MET A 104 3.51 10.52 -5.63
CA MET A 104 4.77 10.19 -4.95
C MET A 104 4.63 10.21 -3.42
N PHE A 105 3.87 11.15 -2.87
CA PHE A 105 3.50 11.17 -1.46
C PHE A 105 2.78 9.88 -1.05
N CYS A 106 1.76 9.47 -1.81
CA CYS A 106 1.04 8.22 -1.59
C CYS A 106 1.94 6.98 -1.75
N ALA A 107 2.77 6.92 -2.80
CA ALA A 107 3.71 5.83 -3.04
C ALA A 107 4.66 5.60 -1.86
N ASN A 108 5.18 6.67 -1.27
CA ASN A 108 6.09 6.60 -0.13
C ASN A 108 5.40 6.03 1.11
N ALA A 109 4.19 6.48 1.40
CA ALA A 109 3.39 5.97 2.51
C ALA A 109 3.06 4.47 2.32
N ILE A 110 2.53 4.11 1.15
CA ILE A 110 2.16 2.73 0.79
C ILE A 110 3.38 1.81 0.85
N THR A 111 4.55 2.24 0.35
CA THR A 111 5.76 1.41 0.37
C THR A 111 6.25 1.14 1.80
N ARG A 112 6.23 2.15 2.67
CA ARG A 112 6.62 1.99 4.07
C ARG A 112 5.67 1.05 4.81
N GLY A 113 4.37 1.25 4.62
CA GLY A 113 3.32 0.40 5.18
C GLY A 113 3.43 -1.05 4.71
N ALA A 114 3.56 -1.28 3.39
CA ALA A 114 3.68 -2.60 2.80
C ALA A 114 4.86 -3.40 3.40
N ARG A 115 6.03 -2.77 3.51
CA ARG A 115 7.23 -3.41 4.08
C ARG A 115 7.06 -3.76 5.55
N ALA A 116 6.44 -2.88 6.33
CA ALA A 116 6.17 -3.15 7.74
C ALA A 116 5.18 -4.31 7.92
N LEU A 117 4.07 -4.29 7.17
CA LEU A 117 3.08 -5.37 7.18
C LEU A 117 3.69 -6.72 6.76
N GLU A 118 4.55 -6.72 5.74
CA GLU A 118 5.24 -7.93 5.28
C GLU A 118 6.25 -8.45 6.33
N ALA A 119 6.99 -7.56 6.98
CA ALA A 119 7.90 -7.94 8.05
C ALA A 119 7.17 -8.53 9.27
N LEU A 120 6.02 -7.97 9.66
CA LEU A 120 5.18 -8.51 10.73
C LEU A 120 4.60 -9.88 10.36
N TRP A 121 4.16 -10.04 9.11
CA TRP A 121 3.65 -11.33 8.63
C TRP A 121 4.73 -12.41 8.61
N LEU A 122 5.94 -12.11 8.11
CA LEU A 122 7.06 -13.04 8.12
C LEU A 122 7.48 -13.45 9.55
N ALA A 123 7.21 -12.59 10.53
CA ALA A 123 7.43 -12.88 11.95
C ALA A 123 6.27 -13.66 12.61
N GLY A 124 5.18 -13.94 11.88
CA GLY A 124 4.01 -14.66 12.38
C GLY A 124 3.04 -13.82 13.22
N LEU A 125 3.12 -12.48 13.14
CA LEU A 125 2.35 -11.56 13.98
C LEU A 125 1.06 -11.04 13.34
N THR A 126 0.75 -11.42 12.10
CA THR A 126 -0.51 -11.04 11.44
C THR A 126 -1.40 -12.27 11.30
N GLY A 127 -2.34 -12.43 12.23
CA GLY A 127 -3.29 -13.56 12.25
C GLY A 127 -3.40 -14.25 13.61
N CYS A 128 -3.61 -13.52 14.71
CA CYS A 128 -4.34 -14.08 15.84
C CYS A 128 -5.84 -13.89 15.58
N SER A 129 -6.37 -14.61 14.59
CA SER A 129 -7.74 -15.06 14.71
C SER A 129 -7.70 -16.24 15.68
N GLU A 130 -8.37 -16.10 16.81
CA GLU A 130 -8.69 -17.23 17.67
C GLU A 130 -9.52 -18.24 16.85
N GLU A 131 -8.89 -19.31 16.40
CA GLU A 131 -9.54 -20.59 16.09
C GLU A 131 -8.65 -21.64 16.76
N GLY A 132 -9.00 -22.17 17.92
CA GLY A 132 -10.23 -22.93 18.12
C GLY A 132 -9.83 -24.40 18.15
N GLN A 133 -9.29 -24.84 19.29
CA GLN A 133 -9.20 -26.25 19.61
C GLN A 133 -10.62 -26.82 19.67
N SER A 134 -10.95 -27.76 18.78
CA SER A 134 -11.89 -28.87 19.01
C SER A 134 -11.71 -29.90 17.91
#